data_AF-A0A8J6PW46-F1
#
_entry.id   AF-A0A8J6PW46-F1
#
_cell.length_a   1.000
_cell.length_b   1.000
_cell.length_c   1.000
_cell.angle_alpha   90.00
_cell.angle_beta   90.00
_cell.angle_gamma   90.00
#
_symmetry.space_group_name_H-M   'P 1'
#
loop_
_entity.id
_entity.type
_entity.pdbx_description
1 polymer ?
#
loop_
_entity_poly.entity_id
_entity_poly.type
_entity_poly.pdbx_seq_one_letter_code
_entity_poly.pdbx_strand_id
1 'polypeptide(L)'
;GRARHREPPGRLIDNPSRTAPDALARGAVAAKIGRRLLLDAQFAVAGPLIGLLWVYVAGGGVGAFVGATCVGAATSIWLAAIRGSDPT
;
A
#
# COMPACT_ATOMS: atom_id res chain seq x y z
N GLY A 1 -1.84 12.63 25.92
CA GLY A 1 -1.10 12.64 27.19
C GLY A 1 0.35 13.00 26.94
N ARG A 2 1.07 13.56 27.93
CA ARG A 2 2.48 13.97 27.76
C ARG A 2 3.37 12.73 27.56
N ALA A 3 4.18 12.71 26.49
CA ALA A 3 5.15 11.66 26.27
C ALA A 3 6.11 11.58 27.46
N ARG A 4 6.31 10.38 28.00
CA ARG A 4 7.18 10.16 29.16
C ARG A 4 8.40 9.34 28.74
N HIS A 5 9.58 9.77 29.17
CA HIS A 5 10.84 9.07 28.91
C HIS A 5 11.11 7.91 29.88
N ARG A 6 10.29 7.77 30.94
CA ARG A 6 10.43 6.71 31.94
C ARG A 6 9.09 5.99 32.11
N GLU A 7 9.12 4.69 31.91
CA GLU A 7 7.94 3.83 32.00
C GLU A 7 7.62 3.53 33.48
N PRO A 8 6.33 3.47 33.86
CA PRO A 8 5.91 2.95 35.17
C PRO A 8 6.32 1.48 35.32
N PRO A 9 6.57 1.00 36.55
CA PRO A 9 6.82 -0.41 36.79
C PRO A 9 5.61 -1.25 36.35
N GLY A 10 5.81 -2.12 35.35
CA GLY A 10 4.78 -2.97 34.76
C GLY A 10 5.05 -3.24 33.28
N ARG A 11 4.51 -4.34 32.74
CA ARG A 11 4.66 -4.66 31.31
C ARG A 11 3.55 -3.97 30.53
N LEU A 12 3.82 -2.76 30.03
CA LEU A 12 2.95 -2.10 29.07
C LEU A 12 3.32 -2.62 27.67
N ILE A 13 2.44 -3.43 27.08
CA ILE A 13 2.71 -4.12 25.82
C ILE A 13 2.68 -3.13 24.63
N ASP A 14 2.09 -1.96 24.80
CA ASP A 14 1.90 -1.01 23.71
C ASP A 14 2.16 0.44 24.17
N ASN A 15 3.28 1.00 23.73
CA ASN A 15 3.59 2.42 23.89
C ASN A 15 3.62 3.07 22.50
N PRO A 16 2.54 3.74 22.08
CA PRO A 16 2.44 4.32 20.74
C PRO A 16 3.48 5.43 20.48
N SER A 17 4.08 5.99 21.54
CA SER A 17 5.13 7.01 21.42
C SER A 17 6.54 6.44 21.23
N ARG A 18 6.72 5.12 21.34
CA ARG A 18 8.02 4.45 21.21
C ARG A 18 8.00 3.55 19.98
N THR A 19 8.92 3.80 19.05
CA THR A 19 9.15 2.89 17.94
C THR A 19 9.47 1.50 18.48
N ALA A 20 8.75 0.49 18.00
CA ALA A 20 8.97 -0.88 18.44
C ALA A 20 10.42 -1.31 18.15
N PRO A 21 11.05 -2.09 19.06
CA PRO A 21 12.46 -2.47 18.94
C PRO A 21 12.77 -3.26 17.65
N ASP A 22 11.77 -3.92 17.07
CA ASP A 22 11.86 -4.70 15.84
C ASP A 22 11.32 -3.95 14.60
N ALA A 23 10.96 -2.67 14.72
CA ALA A 23 10.34 -1.91 13.63
C ALA A 23 11.18 -1.87 12.35
N LEU A 24 12.50 -1.74 12.48
CA LEU A 24 13.42 -1.78 11.33
C LEU A 24 13.43 -3.15 10.63
N ALA A 25 13.46 -4.23 11.40
CA ALA A 25 13.42 -5.59 10.87
C ALA A 25 12.07 -5.87 10.17
N ARG A 26 10.95 -5.45 10.77
CA ARG A 26 9.63 -5.53 10.16
C ARG A 26 9.52 -4.69 8.88
N GLY A 27 10.07 -3.48 8.89
CA GLY A 27 10.16 -2.62 7.71
C GLY A 27 10.92 -3.28 6.55
N ALA A 28 12.08 -3.89 6.84
CA ALA A 28 12.86 -4.60 5.85
C ALA A 28 12.12 -5.82 5.26
N VAL A 29 11.36 -6.56 6.08
CA VAL A 29 10.52 -7.67 5.61
C VAL A 29 9.35 -7.17 4.76
N ALA A 30 8.71 -6.07 5.15
CA ALA A 30 7.60 -5.47 4.41
C ALA A 30 8.05 -4.85 3.07
N ALA A 31 9.29 -4.36 2.99
CA ALA A 31 9.86 -3.77 1.78
C ALA A 31 10.30 -4.82 0.73
N LYS A 32 10.30 -6.12 1.06
CA LYS A 32 10.68 -7.18 0.11
C LYS A 32 9.79 -7.13 -1.14
N ILE A 33 10.42 -7.06 -2.32
CA ILE A 33 9.74 -6.92 -3.61
C ILE A 33 8.66 -7.98 -3.80
N GLY A 34 8.96 -9.26 -3.55
CA GLY A 34 7.98 -10.34 -3.72
C GLY A 34 6.75 -10.20 -2.81
N ARG A 35 6.93 -9.72 -1.58
CA ARG A 35 5.81 -9.48 -0.65
C ARG A 35 4.98 -8.28 -1.09
N ARG A 36 5.62 -7.20 -1.56
CA ARG A 36 4.94 -6.05 -2.15
C ARG A 36 4.11 -6.44 -3.38
N LEU A 37 4.72 -7.16 -4.33
CA LEU A 37 4.00 -7.64 -5.52
C LEU A 37 2.78 -8.49 -5.18
N LEU A 38 2.89 -9.39 -4.18
CA LEU A 38 1.77 -10.21 -3.74
C LEU A 38 0.65 -9.36 -3.13
N LEU A 39 0.99 -8.35 -2.32
CA LEU A 39 0.00 -7.46 -1.69
C LEU A 39 -0.62 -6.46 -2.67
N ASP A 40 0.12 -6.04 -3.69
CA ASP A 40 -0.32 -5.11 -4.72
C ASP A 40 -1.17 -5.79 -5.80
N ALA A 41 -0.99 -7.11 -6.01
CA ALA A 41 -1.69 -7.88 -7.04
C ALA A 41 -3.21 -7.76 -6.96
N GLN A 42 -3.79 -7.72 -5.75
CA GLN A 42 -5.23 -7.59 -5.55
C GLN A 42 -5.77 -6.26 -6.11
N PHE A 43 -5.03 -5.16 -5.95
CA PHE A 43 -5.42 -3.84 -6.41
C PHE A 43 -5.11 -3.65 -7.90
N ALA A 44 -4.08 -4.32 -8.40
CA ALA A 44 -3.70 -4.27 -9.81
C ALA A 44 -4.78 -4.81 -10.76
N VAL A 45 -5.67 -5.69 -10.29
CA VAL A 45 -6.79 -6.25 -11.10
C VAL A 45 -7.73 -5.18 -11.63
N ALA A 46 -7.83 -4.02 -10.97
CA ALA A 46 -8.62 -2.90 -11.47
C ALA A 46 -8.06 -2.33 -12.80
N GLY A 47 -6.75 -2.47 -13.05
CA GLY A 47 -6.09 -2.00 -14.26
C GLY A 47 -6.72 -2.56 -15.53
N PRO A 48 -6.71 -3.89 -15.75
CA PRO A 48 -7.31 -4.49 -16.96
C PRO A 48 -8.80 -4.15 -17.13
N LEU A 49 -9.56 -4.02 -16.06
CA LEU A 49 -10.98 -3.63 -16.12
C LEU A 49 -11.13 -2.19 -16.64
N ILE A 50 -10.32 -1.26 -16.12
CA ILE A 50 -10.26 0.12 -16.60
C ILE A 50 -9.79 0.19 -18.05
N GLY A 51 -8.78 -0.61 -18.42
CA GLY A 51 -8.26 -0.69 -19.78
C GLY A 51 -9.30 -1.18 -20.78
N LEU A 52 -10.04 -2.24 -20.45
CA LEU A 52 -11.14 -2.75 -21.27
C LEU A 52 -12.27 -1.72 -21.39
N LEU A 53 -12.65 -1.08 -20.28
CA LEU A 53 -13.66 -0.02 -20.28
C LEU A 53 -13.24 1.16 -21.18
N TRP A 54 -11.97 1.57 -21.12
CA TRP A 54 -11.45 2.65 -21.94
C TRP A 54 -11.56 2.33 -23.43
N VAL A 55 -11.11 1.14 -23.83
CA VAL A 55 -11.21 0.69 -25.23
C VAL A 55 -12.67 0.59 -25.67
N TYR A 56 -13.57 0.13 -24.79
CA TYR A 56 -14.99 0.04 -25.08
C TYR A 56 -15.65 1.41 -25.30
N VAL A 57 -15.36 2.40 -24.45
CA VAL A 57 -16.03 3.71 -24.47
C VAL A 57 -15.37 4.70 -25.43
N ALA A 58 -14.05 4.77 -25.45
CA ALA A 58 -13.29 5.79 -26.20
C ALA A 58 -12.67 5.25 -27.49
N GLY A 59 -12.78 3.93 -27.73
CA GLY A 59 -12.03 3.27 -28.79
C GLY A 59 -10.54 3.18 -28.48
N GLY A 60 -9.82 2.35 -29.23
CA GLY A 60 -8.37 2.20 -29.10
C GLY A 60 -7.89 0.79 -29.41
N GLY A 61 -6.62 0.67 -29.75
CA GLY A 61 -5.96 -0.62 -29.97
C GLY A 61 -5.26 -1.13 -28.72
N VAL A 62 -4.41 -2.15 -28.91
CA VAL A 62 -3.60 -2.77 -27.85
C VAL A 62 -2.78 -1.75 -27.06
N GLY A 63 -2.22 -0.73 -27.72
CA GLY A 63 -1.46 0.33 -27.04
C GLY A 63 -2.29 1.13 -26.03
N ALA A 64 -3.53 1.49 -26.39
CA ALA A 64 -4.45 2.19 -25.50
C ALA A 64 -4.85 1.32 -24.31
N PHE A 65 -5.14 0.03 -24.57
CA PHE A 65 -5.43 -0.94 -23.52
C PHE A 65 -4.29 -1.06 -22.51
N VAL A 66 -3.04 -1.25 -22.98
CA VAL A 66 -1.87 -1.39 -22.12
C VAL A 66 -1.65 -0.12 -21.30
N GLY A 67 -1.73 1.06 -21.95
CA GLY A 67 -1.58 2.34 -21.26
C GLY A 67 -2.62 2.55 -20.16
N ALA A 68 -3.90 2.38 -20.47
CA ALA A 68 -4.99 2.52 -19.51
C ALA A 68 -4.92 1.47 -18.39
N THR A 69 -4.48 0.25 -18.70
CA THR A 69 -4.26 -0.81 -17.71
C THR A 69 -3.17 -0.43 -16.72
N CYS A 70 -2.02 0.04 -17.20
CA CYS A 70 -0.91 0.47 -16.36
C CYS A 70 -1.32 1.63 -15.45
N VAL A 71 -1.99 2.64 -15.99
CA VAL A 71 -2.48 3.79 -15.22
C VAL A 71 -3.48 3.34 -14.17
N GLY A 72 -4.49 2.55 -14.55
CA GLY A 72 -5.51 2.05 -13.63
C GLY A 72 -4.95 1.18 -12.50
N ALA A 73 -3.99 0.31 -12.80
CA ALA A 73 -3.31 -0.51 -11.80
C ALA A 73 -2.48 0.36 -10.84
N ALA A 74 -1.69 1.30 -11.37
CA ALA A 74 -0.87 2.21 -10.56
C ALA A 74 -1.73 3.07 -9.62
N THR A 75 -2.82 3.65 -10.13
CA THR A 75 -3.75 4.45 -9.33
C THR A 75 -4.40 3.63 -8.22
N SER A 76 -4.79 2.38 -8.51
CA SER A 76 -5.44 1.51 -7.53
C SER A 76 -4.50 1.10 -6.40
N ILE A 77 -3.25 0.75 -6.74
CA ILE A 77 -2.18 0.45 -5.76
C ILE A 77 -1.89 1.69 -4.90
N TRP A 78 -1.74 2.86 -5.53
CA TRP A 78 -1.48 4.11 -4.82
C TRP A 78 -2.60 4.47 -3.83
N LEU A 79 -3.86 4.33 -4.23
CA LEU A 79 -5.01 4.60 -3.36
C LEU A 79 -5.04 3.64 -2.15
N ALA A 80 -4.74 2.36 -2.37
CA ALA A 80 -4.65 1.39 -1.29
C ALA A 80 -3.53 1.73 -0.30
N ALA A 81 -2.37 2.18 -0.81
CA ALA A 81 -1.25 2.61 0.02
C ALA A 81 -1.62 3.81 0.91
N ILE A 82 -2.32 4.81 0.38
CA ILE A 82 -2.79 5.98 1.16
C ILE A 82 -3.76 5.56 2.27
N ARG A 83 -4.68 4.63 1.99
CA ARG A 83 -5.63 4.14 3.00
C ARG A 83 -4.95 3.33 4.10
N GLY A 84 -3.86 2.64 3.76
CA GLY A 84 -3.06 1.86 4.72
C GLY A 84 -2.04 2.67 5.50
N SER A 85 -1.68 3.88 5.05
CA SER A 85 -0.85 4.81 5.81
C SER A 85 -1.71 5.51 6.86
N ASP A 86 -1.85 4.87 8.02
CA ASP A 86 -2.46 5.47 9.20
C ASP A 86 -1.72 6.77 9.58
N PRO A 87 -2.40 7.93 9.63
CA PRO A 87 -1.80 9.20 10.08
C PRO A 87 -2.15 9.56 11.53
N THR A 88 -2.69 8.64 12.33
CA THR A 88 -3.12 8.93 13.71
C THR A 88 -2.02 8.91 14.77
#